data_AF-A0A9P0GDK9-F1
#
_entry.id   AF-A0A9P0GDK9-F1
#
_cell.length_a   1.000
_cell.length_b   1.000
_cell.length_c   1.000
_cell.angle_alpha   90.00
_cell.angle_beta   90.00
_cell.angle_gamma   90.00
#
_symmetry.space_group_name_H-M   'P 1'
#
loop_
_entity.id
_entity.type
_entity.pdbx_description
1 polymer ?
#
loop_
_entity_poly.entity_id
_entity_poly.type
_entity_poly.pdbx_seq_one_letter_code
_entity_poly.pdbx_strand_id
1 'polypeptide(L)'
;MPTQEEFKLNRLIARRENLFSRTQRCYDVARDVERNPYSSSKLEAFSIRYATFSNAVQEFHSVVEEIVILKQKLKQDEAPNYDLLNTFDDLYSTIKYLAAKFLPSSTPDPPESTDSDRRVRMPKLELVKFSGDDLSVWPLFYENIKYLVHRKSEFAKTEKLQYLLASLTGKALVT
;
A
#
# COMPACT_ATOMS: atom_id res chain seq x y z
N MET A 1 -8.51 13.05 -38.00
CA MET A 1 -9.27 13.30 -36.75
C MET A 1 -8.79 12.29 -35.74
N PRO A 2 -8.46 12.70 -34.49
CA PRO A 2 -8.01 11.73 -33.50
C PRO A 2 -9.13 10.73 -33.18
N THR A 3 -8.81 9.46 -33.03
CA THR A 3 -9.81 8.45 -32.66
C THR A 3 -10.23 8.63 -31.19
N GLN A 4 -11.41 8.11 -30.82
CA GLN A 4 -11.88 8.13 -29.43
C GLN A 4 -10.86 7.53 -28.46
N GLU A 5 -10.10 6.54 -28.92
CA GLU A 5 -9.03 5.89 -28.18
C GLU A 5 -7.82 6.84 -27.97
N GLU A 6 -7.42 7.60 -28.99
CA GLU A 6 -6.35 8.61 -28.86
C GLU A 6 -6.70 9.73 -27.88
N PHE A 7 -7.96 10.19 -27.86
CA PHE A 7 -8.42 11.15 -26.84
C PHE A 7 -8.35 10.57 -25.43
N LYS A 8 -8.75 9.30 -25.26
CA LYS A 8 -8.66 8.60 -23.99
C LYS A 8 -7.20 8.44 -23.55
N LEU A 9 -6.30 8.10 -24.46
CA LEU A 9 -4.87 8.00 -24.21
C LEU A 9 -4.29 9.31 -23.68
N ASN A 10 -4.58 10.42 -24.35
CA ASN A 10 -4.09 11.74 -23.95
C ASN A 10 -4.58 12.13 -22.55
N ARG A 11 -5.84 11.83 -22.22
CA ARG A 11 -6.38 12.08 -20.88
C ARG A 11 -5.67 11.24 -19.81
N LEU A 12 -5.37 9.97 -20.11
CA LEU A 12 -4.64 9.11 -19.17
C LEU A 12 -3.19 9.57 -18.99
N ILE A 13 -2.51 9.99 -20.07
CA ILE A 13 -1.15 10.55 -20.01
C ILE A 13 -1.12 11.80 -19.10
N ALA A 14 -2.05 12.73 -19.29
CA ALA A 14 -2.15 13.93 -18.45
C ALA A 14 -2.43 13.57 -16.98
N ARG A 15 -3.29 12.58 -16.73
CA ARG A 15 -3.59 12.09 -15.37
C ARG A 15 -2.35 11.46 -14.71
N ARG A 16 -1.60 10.64 -15.43
CA ARG A 16 -0.33 10.04 -14.99
C ARG A 16 0.68 11.11 -14.61
N GLU A 17 0.84 12.15 -15.43
CA GLU A 17 1.75 13.27 -15.15
C GLU A 17 1.34 14.07 -13.91
N ASN A 18 0.04 14.28 -13.72
CA ASN A 18 -0.47 14.90 -12.49
C ASN A 18 -0.13 14.06 -11.25
N LEU A 19 -0.36 12.74 -11.30
CA LEU A 19 -0.04 11.82 -10.22
C LEU A 19 1.45 11.78 -9.92
N PHE A 20 2.29 11.69 -10.95
CA PHE A 20 3.75 11.77 -10.80
C PHE A 20 4.17 13.09 -10.14
N SER A 21 3.61 14.21 -10.58
CA SER A 21 3.89 15.54 -10.00
C SER A 21 3.45 15.67 -8.55
N ARG A 22 2.39 14.95 -8.13
CA ARG A 22 1.95 14.89 -6.73
C ARG A 22 2.93 14.08 -5.89
N THR A 23 3.38 12.94 -6.41
CA THR A 23 4.41 12.09 -5.78
C THR A 23 5.72 12.83 -5.61
N GLN A 24 6.21 13.49 -6.67
CA GLN A 24 7.43 14.29 -6.63
C GLN A 24 7.36 15.37 -5.55
N ARG A 25 6.25 16.12 -5.48
CA ARG A 25 6.06 17.13 -4.42
C ARG A 25 6.07 16.55 -3.01
N CYS A 26 5.55 15.33 -2.82
CA CYS A 26 5.62 14.64 -1.54
C CYS A 26 7.07 14.26 -1.21
N TYR A 27 7.79 13.73 -2.20
CA TYR A 27 9.21 13.40 -2.10
C TYR A 27 10.07 14.61 -1.74
N ASP A 28 9.91 15.74 -2.44
CA ASP A 28 10.70 16.95 -2.22
C ASP A 28 10.53 17.46 -0.78
N VAL A 29 9.29 17.47 -0.27
CA VAL A 29 9.00 17.84 1.13
C VAL A 29 9.60 16.83 2.11
N ALA A 30 9.56 15.53 1.80
CA ALA A 30 10.17 14.49 2.63
C ALA A 30 11.71 14.67 2.72
N ARG A 31 12.37 14.99 1.60
CA ARG A 31 13.81 15.28 1.55
C ARG A 31 14.16 16.54 2.34
N ASP A 32 13.28 17.53 2.30
CA ASP A 32 13.43 18.76 3.08
C ASP A 32 13.30 18.53 4.58
N VAL A 33 12.41 17.62 5.01
CA VAL A 33 12.33 17.15 6.39
C VAL A 33 13.59 16.41 6.79
N GLU A 34 14.13 15.54 5.93
CA GLU A 34 15.38 14.82 6.22
C GLU A 34 16.55 15.77 6.46
N ARG A 35 16.65 16.86 5.66
CA ARG A 35 17.69 17.88 5.80
C ARG A 35 17.51 18.76 7.05
N ASN A 36 16.26 18.99 7.47
CA ASN A 36 15.94 19.84 8.62
C ASN A 36 14.79 19.25 9.44
N PRO A 37 15.07 18.24 10.28
CA PRO A 37 14.04 17.46 10.97
C PRO A 37 13.35 18.21 12.12
N TYR A 38 13.88 19.35 12.55
CA TYR A 38 13.34 20.13 13.66
C TYR A 38 12.28 21.16 13.21
N SER A 39 12.01 21.26 11.92
CA SER A 39 11.04 22.21 11.38
C SER A 39 9.61 21.66 11.47
N SER A 40 8.86 22.14 12.47
CA SER A 40 7.45 21.75 12.67
C SER A 40 6.57 21.98 11.44
N SER A 41 6.76 23.10 10.73
CA SER A 41 5.98 23.41 9.52
C SER A 41 6.25 22.44 8.37
N LYS A 42 7.50 21.97 8.20
CA LYS A 42 7.85 20.99 7.17
C LYS A 42 7.33 19.59 7.51
N LEU A 43 7.40 19.20 8.78
CA LEU A 43 6.82 17.95 9.27
C LEU A 43 5.31 17.90 9.08
N GLU A 44 4.60 18.99 9.38
CA GLU A 44 3.16 19.10 9.15
C GLU A 44 2.82 19.00 7.65
N ALA A 45 3.53 19.76 6.81
CA ALA A 45 3.36 19.69 5.36
C ALA A 45 3.64 18.29 4.80
N PHE A 46 4.62 17.57 5.36
CA PHE A 46 4.91 16.19 4.97
C PHE A 46 3.78 15.25 5.39
N SER A 47 3.28 15.36 6.62
CA SER A 47 2.19 14.54 7.15
C SER A 47 0.92 14.65 6.30
N ILE A 48 0.49 15.88 5.99
CA ILE A 48 -0.70 16.14 5.17
C ILE A 48 -0.55 15.51 3.78
N ARG A 49 0.63 15.68 3.16
CA ARG A 49 0.88 15.12 1.81
C ARG A 49 0.93 13.61 1.84
N TYR A 50 1.60 13.02 2.83
CA TYR A 50 1.70 11.57 2.99
C TYR A 50 0.33 10.91 3.20
N ALA A 51 -0.58 11.53 3.96
CA ALA A 51 -1.93 11.02 4.15
C ALA A 51 -2.71 10.88 2.83
N THR A 52 -2.52 11.81 1.89
CA THR A 52 -3.16 11.76 0.55
C THR A 52 -2.38 10.94 -0.49
N PHE A 53 -1.16 10.51 -0.14
CA PHE A 53 -0.22 9.88 -1.06
C PHE A 53 -0.53 8.41 -1.32
N SER A 54 -0.99 7.65 -0.32
CA SER A 54 -1.25 6.20 -0.50
C SER A 54 -2.29 5.92 -1.58
N ASN A 55 -3.33 6.76 -1.68
CA ASN A 55 -4.34 6.68 -2.72
C ASN A 55 -3.78 6.99 -4.12
N ALA A 56 -2.83 7.95 -4.20
CA ALA A 56 -2.23 8.36 -5.47
C ALA A 56 -1.33 7.27 -6.07
N VAL A 57 -0.70 6.42 -5.24
CA VAL A 57 0.15 5.31 -5.68
C VAL A 57 -0.69 4.26 -6.41
N GLN A 58 -1.77 3.78 -5.79
CA GLN A 58 -2.66 2.79 -6.41
C GLN A 58 -3.26 3.33 -7.71
N GLU A 59 -3.65 4.59 -7.73
CA GLU A 59 -4.17 5.26 -8.93
C GLU A 59 -3.11 5.34 -10.03
N PHE A 60 -1.84 5.60 -9.69
CA PHE A 60 -0.76 5.67 -10.66
C PHE A 60 -0.50 4.35 -11.37
N HIS A 61 -0.39 3.24 -10.62
CA HIS A 61 -0.21 1.91 -11.21
C HIS A 61 -1.35 1.57 -12.20
N SER A 62 -2.60 1.81 -11.79
CA SER A 62 -3.77 1.56 -12.65
C SER A 62 -3.76 2.40 -13.93
N VAL A 63 -3.41 3.68 -13.84
CA VAL A 63 -3.34 4.56 -15.02
C VAL A 63 -2.20 4.15 -15.96
N VAL A 64 -1.03 3.76 -15.44
CA VAL A 64 0.09 3.30 -16.28
C VAL A 64 -0.26 2.02 -17.01
N GLU A 65 -0.89 1.06 -16.32
CA GLU A 65 -1.35 -0.20 -16.93
C GLU A 65 -2.36 0.07 -18.05
N GLU A 66 -3.35 0.95 -17.81
CA GLU A 66 -4.34 1.32 -18.83
C GLU A 66 -3.69 2.00 -20.04
N ILE A 67 -2.68 2.85 -19.84
CA ILE A 67 -1.90 3.48 -20.91
C ILE A 67 -1.16 2.41 -21.74
N VAL A 68 -0.51 1.44 -21.10
CA VAL A 68 0.23 0.38 -21.80
C VAL A 68 -0.72 -0.45 -22.65
N ILE A 69 -1.84 -0.90 -22.09
CA ILE A 69 -2.86 -1.67 -22.81
C ILE A 69 -3.39 -0.88 -24.01
N LEU A 70 -3.69 0.40 -23.82
CA LEU A 70 -4.29 1.22 -24.86
C LEU A 70 -3.27 1.60 -25.96
N LYS A 71 -2.00 1.79 -25.60
CA LYS A 71 -0.90 1.94 -26.57
C LYS A 71 -0.69 0.67 -27.40
N GLN A 72 -0.72 -0.51 -26.79
CA GLN A 72 -0.61 -1.78 -27.51
C GLN A 72 -1.78 -2.00 -28.48
N LYS A 73 -2.99 -1.58 -28.11
CA LYS A 73 -4.15 -1.63 -29.02
C LYS A 73 -4.00 -0.68 -30.22
N LEU A 74 -3.49 0.52 -29.99
CA LEU A 74 -3.28 1.52 -31.05
C LEU A 74 -2.05 1.22 -31.91
N LYS A 75 -1.03 0.58 -31.34
CA LYS A 75 0.23 0.19 -31.98
C LYS A 75 0.60 -1.22 -31.56
N GLN A 76 0.17 -2.17 -32.38
CA GLN A 76 0.25 -3.62 -32.14
C GLN A 76 1.68 -4.18 -31.99
N ASP A 77 2.71 -3.36 -32.24
CA ASP A 77 4.12 -3.78 -32.33
C ASP A 77 5.07 -2.99 -31.39
N GLU A 78 4.53 -2.17 -30.48
CA GLU A 78 5.34 -1.42 -29.51
C GLU A 78 5.49 -2.23 -28.21
N ALA A 79 6.74 -2.56 -27.84
CA ALA A 79 7.03 -3.25 -26.59
C ALA A 79 6.56 -2.42 -25.38
N PRO A 80 5.97 -3.05 -24.35
CA PRO A 80 5.51 -2.31 -23.18
C PRO A 80 6.70 -1.71 -22.42
N ASN A 81 6.65 -0.40 -22.19
CA ASN A 81 7.64 0.33 -21.40
C ASN A 81 7.10 0.59 -19.98
N TYR A 82 7.85 0.14 -18.97
CA TYR A 82 7.56 0.33 -17.55
C TYR A 82 8.63 1.14 -16.80
N ASP A 83 9.55 1.81 -17.49
CA ASP A 83 10.66 2.55 -16.87
C ASP A 83 10.17 3.64 -15.90
N LEU A 84 9.06 4.28 -16.28
CA LEU A 84 8.40 5.30 -15.46
C LEU A 84 7.79 4.71 -14.18
N LEU A 85 7.37 3.44 -14.21
CA LEU A 85 6.87 2.73 -13.03
C LEU A 85 8.00 2.50 -12.04
N ASN A 86 9.16 2.04 -12.51
CA ASN A 86 10.34 1.83 -11.67
C ASN A 86 10.78 3.14 -11.00
N THR A 87 10.84 4.24 -11.76
CA THR A 87 11.18 5.56 -11.21
C THR A 87 10.18 6.00 -10.13
N PHE A 88 8.89 5.73 -10.35
CA PHE A 88 7.85 6.04 -9.38
C PHE A 88 7.97 5.19 -8.10
N ASP A 89 8.30 3.91 -8.24
CA ASP A 89 8.49 2.98 -7.13
C ASP A 89 9.69 3.37 -6.24
N ASP A 90 10.77 3.89 -6.82
CA ASP A 90 11.91 4.43 -6.08
C ASP A 90 11.53 5.66 -5.24
N LEU A 91 10.77 6.60 -5.83
CA LEU A 91 10.24 7.77 -5.13
C LEU A 91 9.30 7.34 -4.00
N TYR A 92 8.38 6.41 -4.29
CA TYR A 92 7.45 5.86 -3.31
C TYR A 92 8.15 5.23 -2.13
N SER A 93 9.14 4.37 -2.39
CA SER A 93 9.89 3.66 -1.37
C SER A 93 10.65 4.64 -0.46
N THR A 94 11.22 5.68 -1.04
CA THR A 94 11.91 6.73 -0.27
C THR A 94 10.95 7.53 0.60
N ILE A 95 9.81 7.96 0.05
CA ILE A 95 8.77 8.67 0.81
C ILE A 95 8.30 7.81 1.99
N LYS A 96 8.05 6.52 1.76
CA LYS A 96 7.59 5.59 2.79
C LYS A 96 8.62 5.40 3.90
N TYR A 97 9.90 5.28 3.54
CA TYR A 97 10.99 5.21 4.51
C TYR A 97 11.07 6.48 5.37
N LEU A 98 11.01 7.66 4.75
CA LEU A 98 11.08 8.94 5.45
C LEU A 98 9.85 9.19 6.33
N ALA A 99 8.67 8.75 5.88
CA ALA A 99 7.44 8.80 6.67
C ALA A 99 7.58 7.97 7.95
N ALA A 100 8.08 6.74 7.85
CA ALA A 100 8.32 5.88 9.01
C ALA A 100 9.37 6.44 9.96
N LYS A 101 10.32 7.23 9.46
CA LYS A 101 11.42 7.82 10.25
C LYS A 101 11.03 9.09 10.99
N PHE A 102 10.20 9.95 10.39
CA PHE A 102 9.99 11.32 10.84
C PHE A 102 8.56 11.67 11.21
N LEU A 103 7.57 10.97 10.67
CA LEU A 103 6.19 11.20 11.07
C LEU A 103 5.93 10.42 12.35
N PRO A 104 5.35 11.07 13.38
CA PRO A 104 4.91 10.34 14.55
C PRO A 104 3.91 9.31 14.07
N SER A 105 4.25 8.03 14.24
CA SER A 105 3.27 6.97 14.20
C SER A 105 2.14 7.42 15.12
N SER A 106 0.93 7.57 14.59
CA SER A 106 -0.27 7.69 15.41
C SER A 106 -0.55 6.33 16.06
N THR A 107 0.39 5.87 16.87
CA THR A 107 0.23 4.90 17.93
C THR A 107 0.58 5.70 19.18
N PRO A 108 -0.38 5.94 20.10
CA PRO A 108 -0.02 6.52 21.38
C PRO A 108 0.93 5.55 22.07
N ASP A 109 2.19 5.93 22.21
CA ASP A 109 3.09 5.23 23.12
C ASP A 109 2.49 5.34 24.53
N PRO A 110 2.29 4.22 25.24
CA PRO A 110 1.81 4.26 26.62
C PRO A 110 2.86 4.97 27.48
N PRO A 111 2.44 5.73 28.51
CA PRO A 111 3.36 6.20 29.52
C PRO A 111 4.05 5.00 30.16
N GLU A 112 5.36 5.12 30.33
CA GLU A 112 6.17 4.28 31.20
C GLU A 112 5.44 4.17 32.56
N SER A 113 4.90 2.99 32.85
CA SER A 113 4.31 2.69 34.14
C SER A 113 4.43 1.19 34.36
N THR A 114 5.31 0.86 35.29
CA THR A 114 5.19 -0.22 36.26
C THR A 114 3.91 -1.05 36.11
N ASP A 115 4.13 -2.31 35.74
CA ASP A 115 3.41 -3.46 36.23
C ASP A 115 1.91 -3.24 36.51
N SER A 116 1.07 -3.41 35.48
CA SER A 116 -0.33 -3.83 35.67
C SER A 116 -0.98 -4.15 34.34
N ASP A 117 -0.89 -5.44 33.99
CA ASP A 117 -2.01 -6.26 33.53
C ASP A 117 -3.15 -5.53 32.78
N ARG A 118 -2.91 -5.11 31.54
CA ARG A 118 -3.97 -4.77 30.58
C ARG A 118 -3.67 -5.35 29.22
N ARG A 119 -3.90 -6.65 29.09
CA ARG A 119 -4.18 -7.30 27.81
C ARG A 119 -5.46 -6.68 27.23
N VAL A 120 -5.30 -5.60 26.47
CA VAL A 120 -6.35 -5.00 25.66
C VAL A 120 -6.84 -6.08 24.68
N ARG A 121 -8.01 -6.64 24.97
CA ARG A 121 -8.75 -7.49 24.05
C ARG A 121 -9.06 -6.65 22.82
N MET A 122 -8.40 -6.94 21.70
CA MET A 122 -8.79 -6.45 20.38
C MET A 122 -10.28 -6.81 20.13
N PRO A 123 -11.03 -5.98 19.37
CA PRO A 123 -12.35 -6.36 18.91
C PRO A 123 -12.22 -7.69 18.19
N LYS A 124 -13.11 -8.65 18.51
CA LYS A 124 -13.20 -9.91 17.79
C LYS A 124 -13.55 -9.61 16.33
N LEU A 125 -12.55 -9.33 15.51
CA LEU A 125 -12.68 -9.36 14.06
C LEU A 125 -12.81 -10.85 13.76
N GLU A 126 -14.01 -11.30 13.43
CA GLU A 126 -14.24 -12.70 13.05
C GLU A 126 -13.42 -12.98 11.80
N LEU A 127 -12.24 -13.59 12.01
CA LEU A 127 -11.44 -14.12 10.92
C LEU A 127 -12.31 -15.12 10.16
N VAL A 128 -12.36 -14.94 8.84
CA VAL A 128 -13.07 -15.88 7.95
C VAL A 128 -12.45 -17.25 8.17
N LYS A 129 -13.23 -18.18 8.71
CA LYS A 129 -12.78 -19.55 8.99
C LYS A 129 -12.85 -20.37 7.71
N PHE A 130 -11.82 -21.18 7.47
CA PHE A 130 -11.81 -22.11 6.35
C PHE A 130 -11.88 -23.55 6.85
N SER A 131 -12.98 -24.25 6.53
CA SER A 131 -13.22 -25.63 6.99
C SER A 131 -12.61 -26.70 6.08
N GLY A 132 -12.23 -26.33 4.85
CA GLY A 132 -11.78 -27.28 3.82
C GLY A 132 -12.89 -27.99 3.05
N ASP A 133 -14.17 -27.67 3.29
CA ASP A 133 -15.30 -28.33 2.61
C ASP A 133 -15.70 -27.67 1.28
N ASP A 134 -15.50 -26.36 1.16
CA ASP A 134 -15.73 -25.59 -0.07
C ASP A 134 -14.43 -24.95 -0.55
N LEU A 135 -13.89 -25.42 -1.67
CA LEU A 135 -12.66 -24.89 -2.26
C LEU A 135 -12.87 -23.53 -2.97
N SER A 136 -14.13 -23.16 -3.24
CA SER A 136 -14.49 -21.91 -3.93
C SER A 136 -14.20 -20.68 -3.07
N VAL A 137 -14.23 -20.83 -1.73
CA VAL A 137 -13.92 -19.77 -0.76
C VAL A 137 -12.43 -19.63 -0.46
N TRP A 138 -11.59 -20.53 -0.99
CA TRP A 138 -10.14 -20.52 -0.77
C TRP A 138 -9.45 -19.23 -1.25
N PRO A 139 -9.73 -18.69 -2.45
CA PRO A 139 -9.08 -17.46 -2.91
C PRO A 139 -9.41 -16.25 -2.01
N LEU A 140 -10.65 -16.18 -1.51
CA LEU A 140 -11.11 -15.12 -0.61
C LEU A 140 -10.47 -15.26 0.79
N PHE A 141 -10.37 -16.48 1.30
CA PHE A 141 -9.68 -16.77 2.56
C PHE A 141 -8.18 -16.42 2.48
N TYR A 142 -7.51 -16.83 1.40
CA TYR A 142 -6.09 -16.59 1.20
C TYR A 142 -5.75 -15.10 1.13
N GLU A 143 -6.50 -14.32 0.34
CA GLU A 143 -6.28 -12.87 0.24
C GLU A 143 -6.57 -12.15 1.56
N ASN A 144 -7.57 -12.60 2.34
CA ASN A 144 -7.84 -12.07 3.68
C ASN A 144 -6.67 -12.34 4.64
N ILE A 145 -6.18 -13.57 4.74
CA ILE A 145 -5.03 -13.90 5.61
C ILE A 145 -3.76 -13.16 5.15
N LYS A 146 -3.55 -13.05 3.83
CA LYS A 146 -2.40 -12.37 3.26
C LYS A 146 -2.39 -10.88 3.62
N TYR A 147 -3.54 -10.21 3.56
CA TYR A 147 -3.65 -8.79 3.89
C TYR A 147 -3.70 -8.52 5.40
N LEU A 148 -4.43 -9.35 6.16
CA LEU A 148 -4.66 -9.15 7.59
C LEU A 148 -3.49 -9.62 8.47
N VAL A 149 -2.77 -10.66 8.05
CA VAL A 149 -1.74 -11.33 8.86
C VAL A 149 -0.38 -11.31 8.16
N HIS A 150 -0.29 -11.77 6.91
CA HIS A 150 1.03 -11.97 6.26
C HIS A 150 1.77 -10.66 5.96
N ARG A 151 1.07 -9.65 5.42
CA ARG A 151 1.62 -8.35 5.03
C ARG A 151 1.92 -7.41 6.20
N LYS A 152 1.39 -7.68 7.40
CA LYS A 152 1.70 -6.89 8.60
C LYS A 152 3.07 -7.31 9.14
N SER A 153 4.02 -6.38 9.21
CA SER A 153 5.36 -6.67 9.76
C SER A 153 5.39 -6.74 11.28
N GLU A 154 4.28 -6.34 11.92
CA GLU A 154 4.08 -6.30 13.37
C GLU A 154 4.00 -7.71 14.02
N PHE A 155 3.62 -8.73 13.25
CA PHE A 155 3.54 -10.09 13.78
C PHE A 155 4.83 -10.87 13.52
N ALA A 156 5.34 -11.54 14.56
CA ALA A 156 6.42 -12.49 14.40
C ALA A 156 5.97 -13.68 13.53
N LYS A 157 6.91 -14.34 12.82
CA LYS A 157 6.59 -15.49 11.95
C LYS A 157 5.81 -16.60 12.68
N THR A 158 6.10 -16.81 13.96
CA THR A 158 5.44 -17.76 14.85
C THR A 158 4.00 -17.36 15.18
N GLU A 159 3.75 -16.07 15.44
CA GLU A 159 2.40 -15.55 15.68
C GLU A 159 1.56 -15.64 14.40
N LYS A 160 2.14 -15.28 13.24
CA LYS A 160 1.47 -15.43 11.94
C LYS A 160 1.02 -16.86 11.68
N LEU A 161 1.84 -17.85 12.05
CA LEU A 161 1.50 -19.27 11.94
C LEU A 161 0.37 -19.65 12.91
N GLN A 162 0.41 -19.18 14.15
CA GLN A 162 -0.67 -19.42 15.12
C GLN A 162 -2.00 -18.82 14.67
N TYR A 163 -1.98 -17.63 14.06
CA TYR A 163 -3.16 -16.99 13.48
C TYR A 163 -3.73 -17.78 12.28
N LEU A 164 -2.86 -18.31 11.43
CA LEU A 164 -3.28 -19.17 10.33
C LEU A 164 -3.96 -20.43 10.87
N LEU A 165 -3.34 -21.12 11.83
CA LEU A 165 -3.90 -22.34 12.44
C LEU A 165 -5.23 -22.07 13.15
N ALA A 166 -5.37 -20.95 13.85
CA ALA A 166 -6.61 -20.56 14.51
C ALA A 166 -7.75 -20.22 13.52
N SER A 167 -7.42 -19.93 12.27
CA SER A 167 -8.40 -19.61 11.20
C SER A 167 -8.80 -20.83 10.36
N LEU A 168 -8.13 -21.97 10.56
CA LEU A 168 -8.46 -23.24 9.92
C LEU A 168 -9.38 -24.04 10.85
N THR A 169 -10.40 -24.67 10.27
CA THR A 169 -11.34 -25.56 10.97
C THR A 169 -11.58 -26.81 10.12
N GLY A 170 -12.33 -27.79 10.64
CA GLY A 170 -12.76 -28.96 9.85
C GLY A 170 -11.60 -29.78 9.25
N LYS A 171 -11.76 -30.25 8.01
CA LYS A 171 -10.75 -31.05 7.29
C LYS A 171 -9.46 -30.27 7.02
N ALA A 172 -9.51 -28.94 6.99
CA ALA A 172 -8.33 -28.11 6.79
C ALA A 172 -7.43 -27.99 8.04
N LEU A 173 -7.95 -28.32 9.23
CA LEU A 173 -7.19 -28.34 10.49
C LEU A 173 -6.59 -29.72 10.79
N VAL A 174 -7.17 -30.79 10.25
CA VAL A 174 -6.69 -32.16 10.46
C VAL A 174 -5.54 -32.41 9.49
N THR A 175 -4.31 -32.37 10.01
CA THR A 175 -3.11 -32.85 9.32
C THR A 175 -2.95 -34.35 9.56
#